data_AF-A0AAU3UK56-F1
#
_entry.id   AF-A0AAU3UK56-F1
#
_cell.length_a   1.000
_cell.length_b   1.000
_cell.length_c   1.000
_cell.angle_alpha   90.00
_cell.angle_beta   90.00
_cell.angle_gamma   90.00
#
_symmetry.space_group_name_H-M   'P 1'
#
loop_
_entity.id
_entity.type
_entity.pdbx_description
1 polymer ?
#
loop_
_entity_poly.entity_id
_entity_poly.type
_entity_poly.pdbx_seq_one_letter_code
_entity_poly.pdbx_strand_id
1 'polypeptide(L)' 'MNEKPSAASWFKSSRSTNASECVEVAFVGTHAHGVGVRDSKDPTGPALSFTGDQWDAFLASGVWKR' A
#
# COMPACT_ATOMS: atom_id res chain seq x y z
N MET A 1 -25.29 -5.71 0.95
CA MET A 1 -24.59 -5.01 -0.15
C MET A 1 -23.13 -4.92 0.26
N ASN A 2 -22.27 -5.80 -0.23
CA ASN A 2 -20.82 -5.71 0.03
C ASN A 2 -20.17 -5.41 -1.32
N GLU A 3 -20.11 -4.12 -1.65
CA GLU A 3 -19.40 -3.66 -2.83
C GLU A 3 -17.93 -4.04 -2.67
N LYS A 4 -17.44 -4.96 -3.50
CA LYS A 4 -16.00 -5.16 -3.69
C LYS A 4 -15.45 -3.82 -4.15
N PRO A 5 -14.53 -3.17 -3.41
CA PRO A 5 -13.91 -1.96 -3.90
C PRO A 5 -13.20 -2.32 -5.21
N SER A 6 -13.51 -1.56 -6.27
CA SER A 6 -12.87 -1.58 -7.59
C SER A 6 -11.39 -1.94 -7.43
N ALA A 7 -10.98 -3.05 -8.04
CA ALA A 7 -9.76 -3.79 -7.72
C ALA A 7 -8.51 -2.94 -7.93
N ALA A 8 -8.10 -2.20 -6.89
CA ALA A 8 -6.72 -1.74 -6.78
C ALA A 8 -5.85 -3.02 -6.84
N SER A 9 -4.90 -3.08 -7.77
CA SER A 9 -4.04 -4.25 -7.94
C SER A 9 -3.04 -4.31 -6.78
N TRP A 10 -3.48 -4.91 -5.68
CA TRP A 10 -2.65 -5.12 -4.48
C TRP A 10 -1.54 -6.11 -4.80
N PHE A 11 -0.31 -5.74 -4.47
CA PHE A 11 0.85 -6.62 -4.56
C PHE A 11 1.59 -6.66 -3.23
N LYS A 12 2.10 -7.86 -2.91
CA LYS A 12 2.81 -8.12 -1.67
C LYS A 12 4.28 -7.75 -1.81
N SER A 13 4.83 -7.08 -0.80
CA SER A 13 6.26 -6.75 -0.80
C SER A 13 7.13 -8.01 -0.75
N SER A 14 8.19 -8.05 -1.56
CA SER A 14 9.21 -9.11 -1.56
C SER A 14 10.00 -9.19 -0.25
N ARG A 15 9.91 -8.17 0.61
CA ARG A 15 10.49 -8.17 1.96
C ARG A 15 9.63 -8.92 3.00
N SER A 16 8.46 -9.43 2.61
CA SER A 16 7.53 -10.13 3.51
C SER A 16 7.84 -11.63 3.70
N THR A 17 9.07 -12.07 3.43
CA THR A 17 9.45 -13.49 3.37
C THR A 17 9.46 -14.22 4.72
N ASN A 18 9.58 -13.51 5.85
CA ASN A 18 9.72 -14.13 7.18
C ASN A 18 8.56 -13.83 8.16
N ALA A 19 7.33 -13.84 7.62
CA ALA A 19 6.07 -14.19 8.31
C ALA A 19 5.44 -13.28 9.39
N SER A 20 6.01 -12.14 9.79
CA SER A 20 5.34 -11.28 10.82
C SER A 20 4.87 -9.91 10.36
N GLU A 21 5.46 -9.31 9.33
CA GLU A 21 5.18 -7.92 8.92
C GLU A 21 4.80 -7.89 7.43
N CYS A 22 3.65 -8.47 7.08
CA CYS A 22 3.24 -8.58 5.67
C CYS A 22 2.46 -7.34 5.24
N VAL A 23 3.04 -6.53 4.37
CA VAL A 23 2.40 -5.32 3.82
C VAL A 23 2.04 -5.54 2.36
N GLU A 24 0.86 -5.07 1.97
CA GLU A 24 0.43 -4.97 0.57
C GLU A 24 0.30 -3.52 0.14
N VAL A 25 0.67 -3.25 -1.10
CA VAL A 25 0.61 -1.91 -1.70
C VAL A 25 -0.24 -1.98 -2.97
N ALA A 26 -1.00 -0.94 -3.24
CA ALA A 26 -1.71 -0.78 -4.52
C ALA A 26 -1.57 0.65 -5.04
N PHE A 27 -1.36 0.78 -6.35
CA PHE A 27 -1.44 2.06 -7.04
C PHE A 27 -2.88 2.32 -7.45
N VAL A 28 -3.42 3.48 -7.09
CA VAL A 28 -4.84 3.82 -7.20
C VAL A 28 -5.04 5.14 -7.96
N GLY A 29 -6.00 5.16 -8.88
CA GLY A 29 -6.41 6.35 -9.64
C GLY A 29 -5.62 6.59 -10.93
N THR A 30 -6.20 7.38 -11.83
CA THR A 30 -5.65 7.67 -13.17
C THR A 30 -4.88 9.00 -13.27
N HIS A 31 -4.96 9.89 -12.27
CA HIS A 31 -4.51 11.28 -12.38
C HIS A 31 -3.66 11.83 -11.23
N ALA A 32 -3.31 11.02 -10.22
CA ALA A 32 -2.42 11.47 -9.13
C ALA A 32 -1.59 10.36 -8.47
N HIS A 33 -1.49 9.18 -9.11
CA HIS A 33 -0.74 8.01 -8.62
C HIS A 33 -0.89 7.80 -7.10
N GLY A 34 -2.12 7.69 -6.61
CA GLY A 34 -2.36 7.43 -5.20
C GLY A 34 -1.77 6.08 -4.79
N VAL A 35 -1.32 5.94 -3.55
CA VAL A 35 -0.77 4.70 -3.02
C VAL A 35 -1.55 4.26 -1.81
N GLY A 36 -2.17 3.09 -1.92
CA GLY A 36 -2.79 2.38 -0.81
C GLY A 36 -1.77 1.46 -0.14
N VAL A 37 -1.73 1.45 1.19
CA VAL A 37 -0.90 0.53 1.98
C VAL A 37 -1.80 -0.13 3.02
N ARG A 38 -1.79 -1.46 3.07
CA ARG A 38 -2.58 -2.22 4.06
C ARG A 38 -1.80 -3.37 4.66
N ASP A 39 -2.30 -3.84 5.78
CA ASP A 39 -1.84 -5.08 6.38
C ASP A 39 -2.39 -6.29 5.60
N SER A 40 -1.50 -7.21 5.22
CA SER A 40 -1.86 -8.41 4.46
C SER A 40 -2.62 -9.43 5.31
N LYS A 41 -2.52 -9.35 6.65
CA LYS A 41 -3.21 -10.25 7.59
C LYS A 41 -4.63 -9.79 7.89
N ASP A 42 -4.93 -8.50 7.74
CA ASP A 42 -6.28 -7.94 7.75
C ASP A 42 -6.58 -7.10 6.47
N PRO A 43 -6.83 -7.77 5.32
CA PRO A 43 -7.10 -7.08 4.05
C PRO A 43 -8.39 -6.25 4.03
N THR A 44 -9.29 -6.49 4.99
CA THR A 44 -10.57 -5.78 5.19
C THR A 44 -10.46 -4.65 6.21
N GLY A 45 -9.35 -4.59 6.94
CA GLY A 45 -9.07 -3.55 7.91
C GLY A 45 -8.73 -2.21 7.27
N PRO A 46 -8.40 -1.21 8.10
CA PRO A 46 -8.04 0.12 7.63
C PRO A 46 -6.81 0.09 6.71
N ALA A 47 -6.91 0.75 5.56
CA ALA A 47 -5.79 1.00 4.67
C ALA A 47 -5.34 2.46 4.77
N LEU A 48 -4.03 2.70 4.77
CA LEU A 48 -3.46 4.02 4.60
C LEU A 48 -3.50 4.41 3.12
N SER A 49 -3.82 5.67 2.84
CA SER A 49 -3.86 6.21 1.48
C SER A 49 -2.99 7.45 1.40
N PHE A 50 -2.11 7.48 0.41
CA PHE A 50 -1.19 8.57 0.13
C PHE A 50 -1.46 9.13 -1.26
N THR A 51 -1.25 10.42 -1.46
CA THR A 51 -1.08 10.98 -2.81
C THR A 51 0.26 10.53 -3.41
N GLY A 52 0.44 10.63 -4.72
CA GLY A 52 1.73 10.36 -5.37
C GLY A 52 2.87 11.18 -4.75
N ASP A 53 2.66 12.49 -4.56
CA ASP A 53 3.68 13.38 -3.96
C ASP A 53 4.07 12.97 -2.53
N GLN A 54 3.10 12.54 -1.72
CA GLN A 54 3.37 12.05 -0.36
C GLN A 54 4.18 10.76 -0.38
N TRP A 55 3.87 9.87 -1.33
CA TRP A 55 4.60 8.62 -1.49
C TRP A 55 6.04 8.86 -1.96
N ASP A 56 6.24 9.76 -2.92
CA ASP A 56 7.57 10.13 -3.40
C ASP A 56 8.41 10.78 -2.30
N ALA A 57 7.82 11.69 -1.51
CA ALA A 57 8.48 12.27 -0.35
C ALA A 57 8.87 11.21 0.70
N PHE A 58 7.99 10.24 0.97
CA PHE A 58 8.29 9.12 1.86
C PHE A 58 9.48 8.28 1.34
N LEU A 59 9.51 7.94 0.05
CA LEU A 59 10.62 7.21 -0.55
C LEU A 59 11.93 8.00 -0.52
N ALA A 60 11.88 9.30 -0.81
CA ALA A 60 13.05 10.19 -0.80
C ALA A 60 13.62 10.42 0.61
N SER A 61 12.78 10.37 1.64
CA SER A 61 13.20 10.60 3.04
C SER A 61 14.23 9.59 3.55
N GLY A 62 14.30 8.39 2.95
CA GLY A 62 15.26 7.36 3.35
C GLY A 62 14.97 6.69 4.69
N VAL A 63 13.83 6.97 5.34
CA VAL A 63 13.44 6.38 6.65
C VAL A 63 13.35 4.84 6.63
N TRP A 64 13.27 4.26 5.44
CA TRP A 64 13.19 2.82 5.20
C TRP A 64 14.56 2.14 5.04
N LYS A 65 15.67 2.89 4.94
CA LYS A 65 17.03 2.34 5.02
C LYS A 65 17.35 2.08 6.49
N ARG A 66 17.42 0.81 6.87
CA ARG A 66 18.13 0.36 8.07
C ARG A 66 19.57 0.03 7.70
#